data_AF-A0A9X4EQX2-F1
#
_entry.id   AF-A0A9X4EQX2-F1
#
_cell.length_a   1.000
_cell.length_b   1.000
_cell.length_c   1.000
_cell.angle_alpha   90.00
_cell.angle_beta   90.00
_cell.angle_gamma   90.00
#
_symmetry.space_group_name_H-M   'P 1'
#
loop_
_entity.id
_entity.type
_entity.pdbx_description
1 polymer ?
#
loop_
_entity_poly.entity_id
_entity_poly.type
_entity_poly.pdbx_seq_one_letter_code
_entity_poly.pdbx_strand_id
1 'polypeptide(L)'
;MLSKRIILQFIIMVFSAVSAFGQSYKLFNTSRNFWSKNFCEKNPPTGTQYTTLNTISVNYGLKGDGSTLYVDDSNGIRMPDEYHYNLEDMLLGIVGTDNALGFPEPVLLDISNICYYDFIHFLTISPSYFKTELTTATTENNGDNSTGSEVTLSATPGYHPLVYTWQYYVDFTPEEKKLFPGNATIATKNKINGTFNPYDKGDFSTSSNWRNFPNQLLGKEKVTFTAKDLFGKYANLFVGRSIKFRIRMSNGWISDEIFSFVFIDSSPQLRLLTPHETKCNYTEDGSFTFTVGRNLIESENEKMIATLYYEFTSNNYDVAENGQEEITSLIDNKNGTYSYTWKGGLPPGNYKLKYQTYNGTGGISPDDSSWDDLRFSEIFEIKAPLNIIFEAERFSDENCVKSKDGKIRVFNVSGGTGEGYEYELNESTDWTSFDPSNIKANEVIIGGRGKGTYKVKVRDSKKCMAK
;
A
#
# COMPACT_ATOMS: atom_id res chain seq x y z
N MET A 1 -21.79 -59.50 -27.88
CA MET A 1 -20.93 -59.10 -29.01
C MET A 1 -20.49 -57.66 -28.78
N LEU A 2 -19.16 -57.45 -28.76
CA LEU A 2 -18.38 -56.24 -29.09
C LEU A 2 -18.95 -54.85 -28.73
N SER A 3 -18.24 -53.93 -28.08
CA SER A 3 -16.80 -53.75 -27.92
C SER A 3 -16.53 -52.75 -26.79
N LYS A 4 -15.63 -53.10 -25.88
CA LYS A 4 -15.02 -52.20 -24.90
C LYS A 4 -14.04 -51.28 -25.63
N ARG A 5 -14.16 -49.96 -25.49
CA ARG A 5 -13.05 -49.03 -25.73
C ARG A 5 -12.62 -48.43 -24.40
N ILE A 6 -11.50 -48.94 -23.91
CA ILE A 6 -10.67 -48.38 -22.86
C ILE A 6 -10.03 -47.12 -23.45
N ILE A 7 -10.40 -45.95 -22.96
CA ILE A 7 -9.66 -44.71 -23.22
C ILE A 7 -8.59 -44.64 -22.14
N LEU A 8 -7.41 -45.15 -22.50
CA LEU A 8 -6.18 -45.03 -21.73
C LEU A 8 -5.72 -43.57 -21.87
N GLN A 9 -5.93 -42.75 -20.83
CA GLN A 9 -5.34 -41.42 -20.72
C GLN A 9 -3.82 -41.59 -20.61
N PHE A 10 -3.12 -41.41 -21.72
CA PHE A 10 -1.70 -41.11 -21.72
C PHE A 10 -1.52 -39.74 -21.06
N ILE A 11 -1.02 -39.76 -19.82
CA ILE A 11 -0.35 -38.60 -19.21
C ILE A 11 0.93 -38.40 -20.01
N ILE A 12 0.84 -37.63 -21.09
CA ILE A 12 2.00 -36.98 -21.70
C ILE A 12 2.34 -35.84 -20.75
N MET A 13 3.26 -36.10 -19.82
CA MET A 13 4.07 -35.05 -19.22
C MET A 13 4.86 -34.41 -20.35
N VAL A 14 4.25 -33.42 -21.00
CA VAL A 14 4.98 -32.43 -21.78
C VAL A 14 5.79 -31.68 -20.75
N PHE A 15 7.05 -32.08 -20.57
CA PHE A 15 8.08 -31.12 -20.23
C PHE A 15 8.03 -30.11 -21.38
N SER A 16 7.28 -29.03 -21.18
CA SER A 16 7.48 -27.83 -21.93
C SER A 16 8.89 -27.39 -21.56
N ALA A 17 9.87 -27.83 -22.35
CA ALA A 17 11.06 -27.05 -22.58
C ALA A 17 10.55 -25.73 -23.15
N VAL A 18 10.19 -24.81 -22.26
CA VAL A 18 10.16 -23.39 -22.56
C VAL A 18 11.62 -23.10 -22.85
N SER A 19 11.96 -23.18 -24.13
CA SER A 19 13.22 -22.65 -24.60
C SER A 19 13.16 -21.16 -24.29
N ALA A 20 13.78 -20.77 -23.17
CA ALA A 20 13.95 -19.40 -22.74
C ALA A 20 14.96 -18.69 -23.67
N PHE A 21 14.70 -18.67 -24.99
CA PHE A 21 15.51 -17.99 -26.01
C PHE A 21 15.35 -16.46 -25.97
N GLY A 22 15.05 -15.90 -24.79
CA GLY A 22 15.06 -14.47 -24.51
C GLY A 22 15.84 -14.10 -23.24
N GLN A 23 16.38 -15.07 -22.49
CA GLN A 23 17.17 -14.77 -21.30
C GLN A 23 18.59 -14.38 -21.71
N SER A 24 18.89 -13.09 -21.60
CA SER A 24 20.24 -12.58 -21.76
C SER A 24 21.02 -12.84 -20.46
N TYR A 25 21.71 -13.96 -20.39
CA TYR A 25 22.69 -14.26 -19.33
C TYR A 25 23.90 -13.29 -19.32
N LYS A 26 23.94 -12.30 -20.24
CA LYS A 26 24.87 -11.14 -20.21
C LYS A 26 24.69 -10.25 -18.98
N LEU A 27 23.71 -10.53 -18.13
CA LEU A 27 23.35 -9.73 -16.97
C LEU A 27 23.98 -10.23 -15.66
N PHE A 28 25.05 -11.03 -15.68
CA PHE A 28 25.75 -11.47 -14.47
C PHE A 28 27.22 -11.04 -14.49
N ASN A 29 27.66 -10.41 -13.41
CA ASN A 29 29.06 -10.23 -13.06
C ASN A 29 29.54 -11.47 -12.30
N THR A 30 30.64 -12.06 -12.73
CA THR A 30 31.33 -13.11 -11.99
C THR A 30 32.49 -12.50 -11.24
N SER A 31 32.55 -12.68 -9.92
CA SER A 31 33.72 -12.31 -9.12
C SER A 31 34.38 -13.56 -8.51
N ARG A 32 35.70 -13.49 -8.32
CA ARG A 32 36.53 -14.63 -7.94
C ARG A 32 37.25 -14.37 -6.62
N ASN A 33 37.22 -15.34 -5.71
CA ASN A 33 38.13 -15.40 -4.57
C ASN A 33 38.94 -16.69 -4.63
N PHE A 34 40.27 -16.58 -4.55
CA PHE A 34 41.17 -17.73 -4.52
C PHE A 34 41.60 -18.04 -3.09
N TRP A 35 41.55 -19.31 -2.72
CA TRP A 35 42.21 -19.82 -1.51
C TRP A 35 43.01 -21.06 -1.87
N SER A 36 44.34 -20.95 -1.88
CA SER A 36 45.23 -22.10 -1.96
C SER A 36 45.55 -22.57 -0.54
N LYS A 37 45.22 -23.81 -0.20
CA LYS A 37 45.71 -24.43 1.03
C LYS A 37 46.84 -25.38 0.66
N ASN A 38 48.06 -25.03 1.07
CA ASN A 38 49.22 -25.88 0.83
C ASN A 38 49.12 -27.14 1.71
N PHE A 39 48.76 -28.28 1.12
CA PHE A 39 48.94 -29.59 1.75
C PHE A 39 50.22 -30.22 1.21
N CYS A 40 51.37 -29.80 1.72
CA CYS A 40 52.60 -30.61 1.58
C CYS A 40 52.97 -31.11 2.99
N GLU A 41 52.49 -32.29 3.37
CA GLU A 41 52.80 -32.91 4.67
C GLU A 41 54.20 -33.57 4.71
N LYS A 42 54.93 -33.62 3.59
CA LYS A 42 56.29 -34.18 3.56
C LYS A 42 57.33 -33.13 3.21
N ASN A 43 58.32 -32.98 4.10
CA ASN A 43 59.56 -32.27 3.79
C ASN A 43 60.18 -32.88 2.51
N PRO A 44 60.61 -32.05 1.53
CA PRO A 44 61.33 -32.57 0.38
C PRO A 44 62.60 -33.33 0.81
N PRO A 45 63.03 -34.35 0.06
CA PRO A 45 64.36 -34.93 0.23
C PRO A 45 65.42 -33.83 0.16
N THR A 46 66.39 -33.88 1.07
CA THR A 46 67.46 -32.89 1.24
C THR A 46 68.16 -32.61 -0.09
N GLY A 47 68.08 -31.36 -0.57
CA GLY A 47 68.71 -30.92 -1.83
C GLY A 47 67.73 -30.64 -2.99
N THR A 48 66.43 -30.87 -2.82
CA THR A 48 65.42 -30.59 -3.85
C THR A 48 64.55 -29.41 -3.43
N GLN A 49 64.51 -28.33 -4.23
CA GLN A 49 63.54 -27.26 -4.07
C GLN A 49 62.32 -27.57 -4.94
N TYR A 50 61.13 -27.63 -4.36
CA TYR A 50 59.90 -27.59 -5.16
C TYR A 50 59.79 -26.18 -5.75
N THR A 51 59.73 -26.08 -7.08
CA THR A 51 59.25 -24.86 -7.72
C THR A 51 57.79 -24.68 -7.36
N THR A 52 57.49 -23.68 -6.54
CA THR A 52 56.12 -23.29 -6.27
C THR A 52 55.52 -22.71 -7.56
N LEU A 53 54.51 -23.38 -8.10
CA LEU A 53 53.65 -22.80 -9.13
C LEU A 53 52.86 -21.67 -8.47
N ASN A 54 53.41 -20.46 -8.51
CA ASN A 54 52.89 -19.34 -7.73
C ASN A 54 51.55 -18.81 -8.25
N THR A 55 51.13 -19.18 -9.46
CA THR A 55 49.87 -18.72 -10.06
C THR A 55 49.45 -19.63 -11.22
N ILE A 56 48.30 -20.30 -11.10
CA ILE A 56 47.56 -20.83 -12.26
C ILE A 56 46.55 -19.77 -12.69
N SER A 57 46.68 -19.24 -13.92
CA SER A 57 45.75 -18.28 -14.51
C SER A 57 44.74 -18.99 -15.39
N VAL A 58 43.63 -19.39 -14.78
CA VAL A 58 42.46 -19.90 -15.49
C VAL A 58 41.62 -18.73 -16.00
N ASN A 59 41.41 -18.61 -17.31
CA ASN A 59 40.49 -17.64 -17.91
C ASN A 59 39.10 -18.28 -18.05
N TYR A 60 38.06 -17.52 -17.70
CA TYR A 60 36.68 -17.93 -17.97
C TYR A 60 36.10 -16.99 -19.01
N GLY A 61 35.34 -17.53 -19.94
CA GLY A 61 34.53 -16.74 -20.86
C GLY A 61 33.15 -17.34 -21.05
N LEU A 62 32.23 -16.52 -21.55
CA LEU A 62 30.93 -16.98 -22.00
C LEU A 62 31.02 -17.23 -23.52
N LYS A 63 30.70 -18.44 -23.97
CA LYS A 63 30.61 -18.74 -25.41
C LYS A 63 29.20 -18.38 -25.92
N GLY A 64 29.11 -17.77 -27.10
CA GLY A 64 27.86 -17.62 -27.85
C GLY A 64 26.76 -16.81 -27.14
N ASP A 65 25.60 -17.44 -26.94
CA ASP A 65 24.35 -16.86 -26.40
C ASP A 65 24.39 -16.50 -24.90
N GLY A 66 25.52 -16.78 -24.22
CA GLY A 66 25.72 -16.49 -22.80
C GLY A 66 25.33 -17.62 -21.85
N SER A 67 24.87 -18.76 -22.35
CA SER A 67 24.39 -19.90 -21.52
C SER A 67 25.51 -20.81 -20.99
N THR A 68 26.70 -20.75 -21.60
CA THR A 68 27.80 -21.70 -21.34
C THR A 68 29.06 -20.99 -20.86
N LEU A 69 29.50 -21.32 -19.65
CA LEU A 69 30.79 -20.93 -19.10
C LEU A 69 31.86 -21.91 -19.59
N TYR A 70 32.92 -21.42 -20.22
CA TYR A 70 34.11 -22.22 -20.54
C TYR A 70 35.29 -21.83 -19.65
N VAL A 71 36.20 -22.79 -19.46
CA VAL A 71 37.39 -22.68 -18.62
C VAL A 71 38.60 -22.92 -19.50
N ASP A 72 39.44 -21.90 -19.71
CA ASP A 72 40.65 -21.97 -20.53
C ASP A 72 41.89 -21.71 -19.67
N ASP A 73 42.82 -22.68 -19.59
CA ASP A 73 44.07 -22.51 -18.85
C ASP A 73 45.14 -21.88 -19.76
N SER A 74 45.45 -20.61 -19.48
CA SER A 74 46.42 -19.85 -20.28
C SER A 74 47.89 -20.22 -20.04
N ASN A 75 48.19 -21.12 -19.09
CA ASN A 75 49.56 -21.43 -18.70
C ASN A 75 50.20 -22.61 -19.46
N GLY A 76 49.59 -23.08 -20.56
CA GLY A 76 50.20 -24.09 -21.43
C GLY A 76 50.20 -25.52 -20.87
N ILE A 77 49.55 -25.76 -19.73
CA ILE A 77 49.18 -27.10 -19.29
C ILE A 77 47.95 -27.49 -20.11
N ARG A 78 48.13 -28.41 -21.07
CA ARG A 78 47.00 -28.98 -21.81
C ARG A 78 46.14 -29.78 -20.82
N MET A 79 45.10 -29.15 -20.27
CA MET A 79 43.97 -29.90 -19.73
C MET A 79 43.29 -30.58 -20.92
N PRO A 80 42.98 -31.88 -20.84
CA PRO A 80 42.49 -32.64 -22.01
C PRO A 80 41.15 -32.16 -22.53
N ASP A 81 40.33 -31.50 -21.70
CA ASP A 81 38.92 -31.24 -21.99
C ASP A 81 38.52 -29.79 -21.70
N GLU A 82 37.84 -29.16 -22.66
CA GLU A 82 37.14 -27.89 -22.48
C GLU A 82 35.86 -28.16 -21.67
N TYR A 83 35.80 -27.68 -20.43
CA TYR A 83 34.63 -27.90 -19.57
C TYR A 83 33.55 -26.87 -19.86
N HIS A 84 32.37 -27.37 -20.24
CA HIS A 84 31.18 -26.57 -20.49
C HIS A 84 30.21 -26.71 -19.32
N TYR A 85 30.00 -25.63 -18.58
CA TYR A 85 28.98 -25.60 -17.54
C TYR A 85 27.74 -24.88 -18.05
N ASN A 86 26.59 -25.54 -17.93
CA ASN A 86 25.31 -24.88 -18.11
C ASN A 86 25.08 -23.93 -16.93
N LEU A 87 24.91 -22.64 -17.23
CA LEU A 87 24.70 -21.61 -16.21
C LEU A 87 23.43 -21.86 -15.38
N GLU A 88 22.39 -22.47 -15.97
CA GLU A 88 21.18 -22.88 -15.25
C GLU A 88 21.48 -23.95 -14.19
N ASP A 89 22.29 -24.96 -14.53
CA ASP A 89 22.68 -26.01 -13.57
C ASP A 89 23.59 -25.46 -12.46
N MET A 90 24.45 -24.48 -12.77
CA MET A 90 25.25 -23.77 -11.76
C MET A 90 24.40 -22.90 -10.85
N LEU A 91 23.43 -22.17 -11.40
CA LEU A 91 22.52 -21.31 -10.64
C LEU A 91 21.53 -22.13 -9.80
N LEU A 92 21.15 -23.32 -10.24
CA LEU A 92 20.30 -24.24 -9.48
C LEU A 92 21.10 -25.10 -8.48
N GLY A 93 22.44 -25.00 -8.47
CA GLY A 93 23.29 -25.79 -7.59
C GLY A 93 23.24 -27.31 -7.87
N ILE A 94 22.86 -27.69 -9.09
CA ILE A 94 22.68 -29.08 -9.52
C ILE A 94 24.02 -29.76 -9.81
N VAL A 95 25.08 -28.97 -10.08
CA VAL A 95 26.43 -29.50 -10.26
C VAL A 95 26.99 -29.92 -8.90
N GLY A 96 26.91 -31.22 -8.60
CA GLY A 96 27.45 -31.80 -7.37
C GLY A 96 28.94 -31.46 -7.21
N THR A 97 29.30 -30.94 -6.04
CA THR A 97 30.68 -30.55 -5.68
C THR A 97 31.68 -31.70 -5.76
N ASP A 98 31.21 -32.94 -5.81
CA ASP A 98 32.06 -34.13 -5.77
C ASP A 98 32.58 -34.54 -7.16
N ASN A 99 32.03 -33.99 -8.25
CA ASN A 99 32.37 -34.38 -9.63
C ASN A 99 32.74 -33.21 -10.56
N ALA A 100 33.05 -32.02 -10.02
CA ALA A 100 33.46 -30.87 -10.84
C ALA A 100 34.80 -31.07 -11.59
N LEU A 101 35.49 -32.19 -11.34
CA LEU A 101 36.53 -32.73 -12.20
C LEU A 101 36.17 -34.19 -12.49
N GLY A 102 35.36 -34.42 -13.52
CA GLY A 102 34.92 -35.74 -13.92
C GLY A 102 36.09 -36.63 -14.34
N PHE A 103 36.64 -37.38 -13.40
CA PHE A 103 37.40 -38.59 -13.68
C PHE A 103 36.54 -39.77 -13.22
N PRO A 104 35.94 -40.57 -14.12
CA PRO A 104 35.16 -41.74 -13.71
C PRO A 104 36.03 -42.84 -13.10
N GLU A 105 37.36 -42.77 -13.24
CA GLU A 105 38.33 -43.61 -12.54
C GLU A 105 39.61 -42.78 -12.30
N PRO A 106 40.35 -42.99 -11.20
CA PRO A 106 41.61 -42.31 -10.97
C PRO A 106 42.59 -42.69 -12.08
N VAL A 107 42.86 -41.76 -12.99
CA VAL A 107 44.02 -41.88 -13.89
C VAL A 107 45.26 -41.75 -13.00
N LEU A 108 45.81 -42.90 -12.60
CA LEU A 108 47.12 -42.99 -11.99
C LEU A 108 48.17 -42.57 -13.03
N LEU A 109 48.40 -41.28 -13.16
CA LEU A 109 49.66 -40.75 -13.66
C LEU A 109 50.69 -40.97 -12.56
N ASP A 110 51.55 -41.98 -12.74
CA ASP A 110 52.71 -42.21 -11.88
C ASP A 110 53.74 -41.10 -12.10
N ILE A 111 53.50 -39.97 -11.42
CA ILE A 111 54.45 -38.87 -11.24
C ILE A 111 54.76 -38.83 -9.75
N SER A 112 55.71 -39.66 -9.36
CA SER A 112 56.11 -39.95 -7.98
C SER A 112 56.69 -38.76 -7.18
N ASN A 113 56.55 -37.49 -7.61
CA ASN A 113 57.18 -36.33 -6.97
C ASN A 113 56.42 -34.97 -7.06
N ILE A 114 55.11 -34.92 -7.26
CA ILE A 114 54.38 -33.64 -7.34
C ILE A 114 53.37 -33.52 -6.19
N CYS A 115 53.42 -32.42 -5.41
CA CYS A 115 52.41 -32.10 -4.39
C CYS A 115 51.03 -32.01 -5.05
N TYR A 116 50.03 -32.70 -4.47
CA TYR A 116 48.63 -32.50 -4.85
C TYR A 116 48.17 -31.13 -4.31
N TYR A 117 47.80 -30.24 -5.21
CA TYR A 117 47.11 -29.01 -4.86
C TYR A 117 45.62 -29.21 -5.09
N ASP A 118 44.85 -29.33 -4.01
CA ASP A 118 43.40 -29.19 -4.11
C ASP A 118 43.06 -27.70 -4.20
N PHE A 119 42.61 -27.27 -5.37
CA PHE A 119 42.10 -25.92 -5.59
C PHE A 119 40.59 -25.90 -5.43
N ILE A 120 40.11 -25.34 -4.32
CA ILE A 120 38.68 -25.05 -4.16
C ILE A 120 38.40 -23.71 -4.83
N HIS A 121 37.60 -23.75 -5.90
CA HIS A 121 37.16 -22.56 -6.62
C HIS A 121 35.79 -22.12 -6.11
N PHE A 122 35.71 -20.91 -5.57
CA PHE A 122 34.43 -20.26 -5.28
C PHE A 122 34.09 -19.32 -6.43
N LEU A 123 33.11 -19.69 -7.24
CA LEU A 123 32.52 -18.80 -8.23
C LEU A 123 31.35 -18.06 -7.57
N THR A 124 31.48 -16.74 -7.41
CA THR A 124 30.36 -15.89 -7.02
C THR A 124 29.76 -15.27 -8.27
N ILE A 125 28.51 -15.62 -8.55
CA ILE A 125 27.73 -15.03 -9.64
C ILE A 125 26.85 -13.95 -9.02
N SER A 126 27.06 -12.68 -9.34
CA SER A 126 26.14 -11.60 -8.98
C SER A 126 25.50 -11.06 -10.24
N PRO A 127 24.28 -10.51 -10.19
CA PRO A 127 23.77 -9.72 -11.31
C PRO A 127 24.70 -8.55 -11.66
N SER A 128 24.84 -8.21 -12.94
CA SER A 128 25.52 -7.00 -13.42
C SER A 128 24.62 -5.77 -13.31
N TYR A 129 23.30 -5.97 -13.44
CA TYR A 129 22.27 -4.97 -13.18
C TYR A 129 20.99 -5.66 -12.69
N PHE A 130 20.66 -5.49 -11.41
CA PHE A 130 19.43 -6.01 -10.81
C PHE A 130 18.75 -4.89 -10.04
N LYS A 131 17.77 -4.27 -10.69
CA LYS A 131 16.90 -3.28 -10.08
C LYS A 131 15.72 -3.98 -9.44
N THR A 132 15.36 -3.54 -8.25
CA THR A 132 14.11 -3.92 -7.62
C THR A 132 13.17 -2.73 -7.57
N GLU A 133 11.88 -2.99 -7.68
CA GLU A 133 10.86 -1.94 -7.59
C GLU A 133 9.81 -2.37 -6.57
N LEU A 134 9.57 -1.50 -5.59
CA LEU A 134 8.41 -1.58 -4.72
C LEU A 134 7.35 -0.64 -5.30
N THR A 135 6.25 -1.20 -5.73
CA THR A 135 5.04 -0.47 -6.08
C THR A 135 3.95 -0.85 -5.10
N THR A 136 3.36 0.12 -4.43
CA THR A 136 2.18 -0.10 -3.62
C THR A 136 0.98 0.03 -4.54
N ALA A 137 0.22 -1.05 -4.69
CA ALA A 137 -1.14 -0.92 -5.17
C ALA A 137 -1.94 -0.74 -3.89
N THR A 138 -2.33 0.48 -3.56
CA THR A 138 -3.43 0.61 -2.61
C THR A 138 -4.62 -0.07 -3.27
N THR A 139 -4.95 -1.27 -2.80
CA THR A 139 -6.32 -1.80 -2.89
C THR A 139 -7.20 -0.64 -2.49
N GLU A 140 -7.89 -0.09 -3.48
CA GLU A 140 -8.61 1.17 -3.45
C GLU A 140 -9.12 1.47 -2.04
N ASN A 141 -8.40 2.35 -1.33
CA ASN A 141 -8.59 2.51 0.12
C ASN A 141 -9.79 3.45 0.36
N ASN A 142 -10.97 3.03 -0.12
CA ASN A 142 -12.28 3.66 0.13
C ASN A 142 -12.84 3.29 1.52
N GLY A 143 -12.00 2.79 2.45
CA GLY A 143 -12.46 1.95 3.55
C GLY A 143 -13.15 0.66 3.07
N ASP A 144 -13.23 0.41 1.76
CA ASP A 144 -13.93 -0.71 1.14
C ASP A 144 -12.93 -1.69 0.56
N ASN A 145 -12.07 -2.27 1.40
CA ASN A 145 -11.34 -3.47 1.02
C ASN A 145 -11.05 -4.31 2.25
N SER A 146 -11.73 -5.45 2.33
CA SER A 146 -11.58 -6.50 3.34
C SER A 146 -10.23 -7.23 3.28
N THR A 147 -9.18 -6.62 2.72
CA THR A 147 -7.91 -7.29 2.39
C THR A 147 -6.65 -6.56 2.88
N GLY A 148 -6.74 -5.36 3.46
CA GLY A 148 -5.57 -4.58 3.88
C GLY A 148 -4.78 -4.01 2.70
N SER A 149 -3.72 -3.24 2.97
CA SER A 149 -2.84 -2.67 1.94
C SER A 149 -2.20 -3.78 1.10
N GLU A 150 -2.39 -3.74 -0.22
CA GLU A 150 -1.66 -4.60 -1.15
C GLU A 150 -0.26 -4.03 -1.47
N VAL A 151 0.71 -4.93 -1.50
CA VAL A 151 2.10 -4.60 -1.80
C VAL A 151 2.50 -5.36 -3.04
N THR A 152 3.06 -4.66 -4.03
CA THR A 152 3.59 -5.27 -5.24
C THR A 152 5.09 -5.07 -5.34
N LEU A 153 5.84 -6.16 -5.24
CA LEU A 153 7.28 -6.20 -5.44
C LEU A 153 7.58 -6.72 -6.85
N SER A 154 8.47 -6.04 -7.57
CA SER A 154 8.91 -6.46 -8.91
C SER A 154 10.43 -6.52 -8.97
N ALA A 155 10.96 -7.60 -9.57
CA ALA A 155 12.36 -7.72 -9.94
C ALA A 155 12.57 -7.31 -11.41
N THR A 156 13.81 -7.03 -11.79
CA THR A 156 14.15 -6.77 -13.20
C THR A 156 13.75 -7.96 -14.08
N PRO A 157 13.07 -7.75 -15.21
CA PRO A 157 12.74 -8.82 -16.15
C PRO A 157 13.99 -9.56 -16.66
N GLY A 158 13.85 -10.85 -16.91
CA GLY A 158 14.88 -11.67 -17.55
C GLY A 158 15.70 -12.58 -16.64
N TYR A 159 15.45 -12.56 -15.32
CA TYR A 159 16.01 -13.53 -14.38
C TYR A 159 15.01 -14.66 -14.10
N HIS A 160 15.42 -15.91 -14.23
CA HIS A 160 14.53 -17.05 -13.96
C HIS A 160 14.11 -17.07 -12.48
N PRO A 161 12.81 -17.08 -12.12
CA PRO A 161 12.39 -16.98 -10.73
C PRO A 161 12.79 -18.15 -9.80
N LEU A 162 13.41 -19.21 -10.34
CA LEU A 162 14.05 -20.25 -9.53
C LEU A 162 15.44 -19.86 -9.02
N VAL A 163 16.07 -18.84 -9.59
CA VAL A 163 17.43 -18.42 -9.22
C VAL A 163 17.42 -17.43 -8.06
N TYR A 164 16.26 -16.87 -7.72
CA TYR A 164 16.10 -15.94 -6.61
C TYR A 164 14.78 -16.13 -5.86
N THR A 165 14.77 -15.70 -4.61
CA THR A 165 13.63 -15.80 -3.69
C THR A 165 13.41 -14.46 -3.02
N TRP A 166 12.14 -14.05 -2.92
CA TRP A 166 11.75 -12.92 -2.10
C TRP A 166 11.84 -13.29 -0.63
N GLN A 167 12.43 -12.39 0.15
CA GLN A 167 12.54 -12.52 1.59
C GLN A 167 11.94 -11.32 2.30
N TYR A 168 11.41 -11.55 3.49
CA TYR A 168 10.94 -10.51 4.38
C TYR A 168 11.62 -10.59 5.75
N TYR A 169 11.70 -9.45 6.42
CA TYR A 169 12.19 -9.32 7.78
C TYR A 169 11.22 -8.47 8.59
N VAL A 170 10.93 -8.95 9.79
CA VAL A 170 10.30 -8.18 10.85
C VAL A 170 10.97 -8.58 12.16
N ASP A 171 10.98 -7.67 13.13
CA ASP A 171 11.65 -7.89 14.42
C ASP A 171 10.85 -8.84 15.33
N PHE A 172 10.74 -10.11 14.96
CA PHE A 172 9.92 -11.09 15.66
C PHE A 172 10.30 -11.24 17.15
N THR A 173 9.31 -11.23 18.03
CA THR A 173 9.49 -11.67 19.42
C THR A 173 9.83 -13.17 19.47
N PRO A 174 10.45 -13.68 20.54
CA PRO A 174 10.73 -15.11 20.70
C PRO A 174 9.50 -16.02 20.51
N GLU A 175 8.32 -15.55 20.93
CA GLU A 175 7.03 -16.22 20.80
C GLU A 175 6.56 -16.23 19.35
N GLU A 176 6.63 -15.09 18.66
CA GLU A 176 6.26 -14.98 17.25
C GLU A 176 7.15 -15.84 16.36
N LYS A 177 8.44 -16.00 16.70
CA LYS A 177 9.35 -16.89 15.96
C LYS A 177 8.85 -18.33 15.89
N LYS A 178 8.14 -18.79 16.93
CA LYS A 178 7.54 -20.13 17.01
C LYS A 178 6.32 -20.29 16.09
N LEU A 179 5.67 -19.20 15.70
CA LEU A 179 4.49 -19.22 14.81
C LEU A 179 4.88 -19.46 13.34
N PHE A 180 6.13 -19.15 12.97
CA PHE A 180 6.64 -19.28 11.61
C PHE A 180 7.89 -20.19 11.52
N PRO A 181 7.85 -21.45 11.97
CA PRO A 181 9.06 -22.27 12.09
C PRO A 181 9.62 -22.72 10.72
N GLY A 182 8.78 -22.85 9.69
CA GLY A 182 9.14 -23.44 8.38
C GLY A 182 9.70 -22.47 7.32
N ASN A 183 9.61 -21.15 7.55
CA ASN A 183 10.03 -20.14 6.56
C ASN A 183 11.35 -19.45 6.93
N ALA A 184 11.98 -19.84 8.05
CA ALA A 184 13.31 -19.36 8.37
C ALA A 184 14.27 -19.80 7.26
N THR A 185 15.08 -18.88 6.75
CA THR A 185 16.08 -19.28 5.76
C THR A 185 17.11 -20.16 6.44
N ILE A 186 16.94 -21.48 6.36
CA ILE A 186 18.04 -22.40 6.62
C ILE A 186 18.97 -22.19 5.43
N ALA A 187 20.07 -21.48 5.63
CA ALA A 187 21.19 -21.65 4.73
C ALA A 187 21.52 -23.14 4.79
N THR A 188 21.17 -23.89 3.75
CA THR A 188 21.69 -25.23 3.55
C THR A 188 23.20 -25.06 3.41
N LYS A 189 23.91 -25.19 4.53
CA LYS A 189 25.33 -25.49 4.50
C LYS A 189 25.44 -26.75 3.69
N ASN A 190 26.06 -26.68 2.51
CA ASN A 190 26.59 -27.87 1.86
C ASN A 190 27.51 -28.53 2.88
N LYS A 191 27.00 -29.59 3.51
CA LYS A 191 27.66 -30.29 4.60
C LYS A 191 28.68 -31.22 3.94
N ILE A 192 29.80 -30.66 3.49
CA ILE A 192 30.90 -31.48 2.97
C ILE A 192 31.61 -32.09 4.18
N ASN A 193 31.42 -33.40 4.38
CA ASN A 193 32.22 -34.27 5.24
C ASN A 193 32.63 -33.72 6.62
N GLY A 194 31.66 -33.23 7.40
CA GLY A 194 31.76 -33.16 8.86
C GLY A 194 32.79 -32.19 9.46
N THR A 195 33.50 -31.38 8.67
CA THR A 195 34.53 -30.47 9.19
C THR A 195 34.24 -29.03 8.81
N PHE A 196 34.10 -28.18 9.84
CA PHE A 196 33.76 -26.76 9.71
C PHE A 196 34.95 -25.96 9.19
N ASN A 197 34.77 -25.14 8.15
CA ASN A 197 35.74 -24.12 7.77
C ASN A 197 35.34 -22.76 8.39
N PRO A 198 36.11 -22.18 9.32
CA PRO A 198 35.73 -20.96 10.03
C PRO A 198 35.86 -19.65 9.23
N TYR A 199 36.17 -19.70 7.92
CA TYR A 199 36.46 -18.50 7.11
C TYR A 199 35.47 -18.22 5.95
N ASP A 200 34.31 -18.89 5.92
CA ASP A 200 33.25 -18.58 4.95
C ASP A 200 32.67 -17.17 5.20
N LYS A 201 33.19 -16.17 4.48
CA LYS A 201 32.66 -14.79 4.43
C LYS A 201 31.44 -14.65 3.50
N GLY A 202 30.51 -15.59 3.56
CA GLY A 202 29.12 -15.28 3.25
C GLY A 202 28.44 -15.00 4.57
N ASP A 203 27.53 -14.03 4.62
CA ASP A 203 26.67 -13.82 5.79
C ASP A 203 25.67 -15.00 5.90
N PHE A 204 26.19 -16.19 6.17
CA PHE A 204 25.47 -17.44 6.42
C PHE A 204 25.37 -17.64 7.93
N SER A 205 24.98 -16.59 8.65
CA SER A 205 24.60 -16.76 10.04
C SER A 205 23.44 -17.74 10.10
N THR A 206 23.57 -18.77 10.93
CA THR A 206 22.48 -19.71 11.28
C THR A 206 21.35 -19.02 12.07
N SER A 207 21.35 -17.67 12.10
CA SER A 207 20.52 -16.78 12.89
C SER A 207 19.99 -15.62 12.03
N SER A 208 19.81 -15.81 10.72
CA SER A 208 19.15 -14.80 9.90
C SER A 208 17.66 -14.75 10.28
N ASN A 209 17.19 -13.61 10.80
CA ASN A 209 15.77 -13.36 11.05
C ASN A 209 14.97 -13.15 9.75
N TRP A 210 15.64 -13.16 8.59
CA TRP A 210 14.99 -13.12 7.28
C TRP A 210 14.28 -14.44 6.98
N ARG A 211 13.09 -14.32 6.41
CA ARG A 211 12.23 -15.44 6.06
C ARG A 211 11.90 -15.41 4.58
N ASN A 212 11.82 -16.59 3.98
CA ASN A 212 11.34 -16.73 2.62
C ASN A 212 9.84 -16.44 2.57
N PHE A 213 9.40 -15.85 1.46
CA PHE A 213 7.97 -15.72 1.18
C PHE A 213 7.29 -17.09 1.20
N PRO A 214 6.00 -17.16 1.61
CA PRO A 214 5.21 -18.38 1.49
C PRO A 214 5.26 -18.98 0.09
N ASN A 215 5.23 -20.32 0.00
CA ASN A 215 5.43 -21.05 -1.26
C ASN A 215 4.52 -20.59 -2.41
N GLN A 216 3.29 -20.15 -2.12
CA GLN A 216 2.35 -19.64 -3.12
C GLN A 216 2.77 -18.30 -3.79
N LEU A 217 3.72 -17.59 -3.18
CA LEU A 217 4.27 -16.31 -3.65
C LEU A 217 5.67 -16.45 -4.26
N LEU A 218 6.31 -17.62 -4.15
CA LEU A 218 7.63 -17.87 -4.71
C LEU A 218 7.59 -18.05 -6.24
N GLY A 219 8.74 -17.85 -6.90
CA GLY A 219 8.89 -18.12 -8.32
C GLY A 219 8.20 -17.10 -9.23
N LYS A 220 7.97 -15.87 -8.77
CA LYS A 220 7.34 -14.79 -9.54
C LYS A 220 8.26 -13.58 -9.68
N GLU A 221 8.34 -13.03 -10.90
CA GLU A 221 9.01 -11.76 -11.19
C GLU A 221 8.34 -10.59 -10.48
N LYS A 222 7.02 -10.56 -10.58
CA LYS A 222 6.14 -9.59 -9.92
C LYS A 222 5.24 -10.33 -8.95
N VAL A 223 5.26 -9.92 -7.68
CA VAL A 223 4.45 -10.52 -6.62
C VAL A 223 3.61 -9.45 -5.93
N THR A 224 2.30 -9.61 -5.99
CA THR A 224 1.31 -8.81 -5.28
C THR A 224 0.77 -9.61 -4.09
N PHE A 225 0.76 -9.02 -2.89
CA PHE A 225 0.38 -9.70 -1.66
C PHE A 225 -0.11 -8.73 -0.58
N THR A 226 -0.84 -9.27 0.39
CA THR A 226 -1.33 -8.58 1.61
C THR A 226 -0.58 -9.07 2.86
N ALA A 227 -0.81 -8.42 4.01
CA ALA A 227 -0.33 -8.92 5.30
C ALA A 227 -0.82 -10.35 5.58
N LYS A 228 -2.07 -10.67 5.18
CA LYS A 228 -2.67 -11.99 5.34
C LYS A 228 -2.00 -13.05 4.48
N ASP A 229 -1.56 -12.69 3.28
CA ASP A 229 -0.82 -13.62 2.43
C ASP A 229 0.55 -13.96 3.03
N LEU A 230 1.20 -12.99 3.67
CA LEU A 230 2.52 -13.15 4.27
C LEU A 230 2.50 -13.84 5.64
N PHE A 231 1.54 -13.49 6.50
CA PHE A 231 1.48 -13.92 7.90
C PHE A 231 0.28 -14.84 8.24
N GLY A 232 -0.61 -15.10 7.28
CA GLY A 232 -1.80 -15.91 7.48
C GLY A 232 -2.76 -15.32 8.52
N LYS A 233 -3.27 -16.16 9.42
CA LYS A 233 -4.17 -15.77 10.51
C LYS A 233 -3.54 -14.84 11.57
N TYR A 234 -2.23 -14.63 11.50
CA TYR A 234 -1.47 -13.79 12.44
C TYR A 234 -1.16 -12.39 11.90
N ALA A 235 -1.69 -12.03 10.74
CA ALA A 235 -1.44 -10.74 10.09
C ALA A 235 -1.60 -9.53 11.01
N ASN A 236 -2.64 -9.52 11.85
CA ASN A 236 -2.92 -8.41 12.77
C ASN A 236 -1.79 -8.16 13.78
N LEU A 237 -0.94 -9.15 14.09
CA LEU A 237 0.24 -8.95 14.96
C LEU A 237 1.36 -8.14 14.28
N PHE A 238 1.27 -7.98 12.96
CA PHE A 238 2.29 -7.34 12.13
C PHE A 238 1.80 -6.05 11.45
N VAL A 239 0.53 -5.70 11.62
CA VAL A 239 0.00 -4.39 11.24
C VAL A 239 0.66 -3.30 12.13
N GLY A 240 0.95 -2.14 11.55
CA GLY A 240 1.65 -1.03 12.20
C GLY A 240 3.16 -1.25 12.40
N ARG A 241 3.69 -2.42 12.02
CA ARG A 241 5.13 -2.74 12.14
C ARG A 241 5.84 -2.54 10.80
N SER A 242 7.07 -2.04 10.86
CA SER A 242 7.93 -1.93 9.68
C SER A 242 8.44 -3.31 9.26
N ILE A 243 8.12 -3.69 8.02
CA ILE A 243 8.50 -4.95 7.40
C ILE A 243 9.43 -4.64 6.25
N LYS A 244 10.57 -5.33 6.25
CA LYS A 244 11.60 -5.14 5.24
C LYS A 244 11.55 -6.24 4.20
N PHE A 245 11.80 -5.92 2.94
CA PHE A 245 11.81 -6.87 1.82
C PHE A 245 13.13 -6.81 1.08
N ARG A 246 13.60 -7.98 0.61
CA ARG A 246 14.79 -8.10 -0.24
C ARG A 246 14.70 -9.32 -1.14
N ILE A 247 15.64 -9.44 -2.06
CA ILE A 247 15.85 -10.65 -2.85
C ILE A 247 17.09 -11.39 -2.37
N ARG A 248 17.02 -12.73 -2.38
CA ARG A 248 18.16 -13.63 -2.15
C ARG A 248 18.27 -14.67 -3.25
N MET A 249 19.47 -14.85 -3.80
CA MET A 249 19.78 -15.91 -4.76
C MET A 249 20.27 -17.20 -4.10
N SER A 250 20.15 -18.30 -4.82
CA SER A 250 20.59 -19.65 -4.41
C SER A 250 22.08 -19.69 -4.03
N ASN A 251 22.91 -18.92 -4.72
CA ASN A 251 24.34 -18.79 -4.47
C ASN A 251 24.70 -17.90 -3.26
N GLY A 252 23.71 -17.38 -2.54
CA GLY A 252 23.91 -16.55 -1.36
C GLY A 252 23.98 -15.05 -1.62
N TRP A 253 23.95 -14.58 -2.87
CA TRP A 253 23.84 -13.15 -3.18
C TRP A 253 22.52 -12.58 -2.62
N ILE A 254 22.57 -11.35 -2.13
CA ILE A 254 21.41 -10.59 -1.62
C ILE A 254 21.34 -9.25 -2.32
N SER A 255 20.13 -8.72 -2.53
CA SER A 255 19.96 -7.38 -3.09
C SER A 255 20.48 -6.31 -2.14
N ASP A 256 21.17 -5.31 -2.68
CA ASP A 256 21.60 -4.12 -1.94
C ASP A 256 20.39 -3.25 -1.53
N GLU A 257 19.38 -3.21 -2.40
CA GLU A 257 18.10 -2.54 -2.12
C GLU A 257 17.27 -3.36 -1.12
N ILE A 258 16.87 -2.69 -0.05
CA ILE A 258 15.94 -3.20 0.97
C ILE A 258 14.78 -2.23 1.08
N PHE A 259 13.58 -2.69 0.75
CA PHE A 259 12.37 -1.89 0.93
C PHE A 259 11.84 -2.03 2.34
N SER A 260 11.24 -0.97 2.88
CA SER A 260 10.50 -1.01 4.14
C SER A 260 9.05 -0.59 3.88
N PHE A 261 8.10 -1.36 4.38
CA PHE A 261 6.67 -1.07 4.28
C PHE A 261 5.98 -1.35 5.62
N VAL A 262 4.92 -0.61 5.92
CA VAL A 262 4.08 -0.83 7.10
C VAL A 262 2.69 -1.17 6.60
N PHE A 263 2.18 -2.37 6.89
CA PHE A 263 0.77 -2.66 6.66
C PHE A 263 -0.05 -1.87 7.67
N ILE A 264 -1.13 -1.24 7.22
CA ILE A 264 -2.10 -0.57 8.09
C ILE A 264 -3.43 -1.32 8.04
N ASP A 265 -4.19 -1.28 9.13
CA ASP A 265 -5.52 -1.85 9.17
C ASP A 265 -6.46 -1.09 8.24
N SER A 266 -7.40 -1.83 7.63
CA SER A 266 -8.40 -1.22 6.77
C SER A 266 -9.37 -0.38 7.61
N SER A 267 -9.56 0.87 7.22
CA SER A 267 -10.54 1.75 7.84
C SER A 267 -11.98 1.23 7.63
N PRO A 268 -12.92 1.54 8.53
CA PRO A 268 -14.32 1.18 8.35
C PRO A 268 -14.87 1.65 7.00
N GLN A 269 -15.55 0.78 6.26
CA GLN A 269 -16.13 1.09 4.95
C GLN A 269 -17.17 2.21 5.02
N LEU A 270 -17.00 3.27 4.22
CA LEU A 270 -18.01 4.30 4.03
C LEU A 270 -19.21 3.71 3.30
N ARG A 271 -20.39 3.80 3.92
CA ARG A 271 -21.65 3.28 3.41
C ARG A 271 -22.53 4.37 2.83
N LEU A 272 -22.64 5.47 3.56
CA LEU A 272 -23.57 6.53 3.26
C LEU A 272 -23.02 7.87 3.75
N LEU A 273 -23.32 8.92 3.01
CA LEU A 273 -23.08 10.29 3.40
C LEU A 273 -24.37 11.08 3.16
N THR A 274 -24.89 11.68 4.23
CA THR A 274 -26.16 12.41 4.25
C THR A 274 -25.89 13.87 4.61
N PRO A 275 -25.92 14.79 3.64
CA PRO A 275 -25.79 16.21 3.91
C PRO A 275 -27.06 16.77 4.60
N HIS A 276 -26.85 17.79 5.43
CA HIS A 276 -27.90 18.54 6.11
C HIS A 276 -27.79 20.02 5.72
N GLU A 277 -28.88 20.56 5.18
CA GLU A 277 -28.96 21.94 4.69
C GLU A 277 -28.70 22.97 5.80
N THR A 278 -28.22 24.16 5.40
CA THR A 278 -28.13 25.28 6.34
C THR A 278 -29.51 25.74 6.76
N LYS A 279 -29.61 26.36 7.93
CA LYS A 279 -30.90 26.86 8.45
C LYS A 279 -31.43 28.00 7.59
N CYS A 280 -30.55 28.92 7.20
CA CYS A 280 -30.85 30.09 6.37
C CYS A 280 -29.84 30.19 5.22
N ASN A 281 -30.18 30.93 4.16
CA ASN A 281 -29.30 31.08 2.99
C ASN A 281 -27.95 31.74 3.28
N TYR A 282 -27.85 32.46 4.39
CA TYR A 282 -26.69 33.25 4.80
C TYR A 282 -26.01 32.70 6.06
N THR A 283 -26.44 31.54 6.56
CA THR A 283 -25.82 30.90 7.72
C THR A 283 -24.87 29.80 7.27
N GLU A 284 -23.85 29.55 8.08
CA GLU A 284 -22.84 28.51 7.88
C GLU A 284 -23.03 27.42 8.93
N ASP A 285 -24.27 26.98 9.11
CA ASP A 285 -24.69 26.00 10.12
C ASP A 285 -25.15 24.68 9.49
N GLY A 286 -24.77 24.44 8.23
CA GLY A 286 -24.95 23.17 7.56
C GLY A 286 -24.06 22.11 8.20
N SER A 287 -24.34 20.84 7.91
CA SER A 287 -23.54 19.71 8.40
C SER A 287 -23.71 18.51 7.48
N PHE A 288 -23.06 17.40 7.80
CA PHE A 288 -23.37 16.11 7.19
C PHE A 288 -23.15 15.00 8.21
N THR A 289 -23.83 13.87 7.97
CA THR A 289 -23.60 12.63 8.70
C THR A 289 -23.05 11.60 7.74
N PHE A 290 -21.95 10.95 8.11
CA PHE A 290 -21.45 9.79 7.36
C PHE A 290 -21.60 8.51 8.19
N THR A 291 -21.85 7.40 7.51
CA THR A 291 -22.09 6.09 8.12
C THR A 291 -21.08 5.08 7.59
N VAL A 292 -20.51 4.28 8.48
CA VAL A 292 -19.51 3.26 8.17
C VAL A 292 -19.92 1.85 8.62
N GLY A 293 -19.27 0.83 8.06
CA GLY A 293 -19.62 -0.59 8.20
C GLY A 293 -19.13 -1.30 9.46
N ARG A 294 -18.34 -0.66 10.33
CA ARG A 294 -17.90 -1.21 11.63
C ARG A 294 -17.58 -0.09 12.61
N ASN A 295 -17.53 -0.42 13.91
CA ASN A 295 -17.05 0.52 14.92
C ASN A 295 -15.52 0.66 14.88
N LEU A 296 -15.02 1.66 15.59
CA LEU A 296 -13.61 1.77 15.96
C LEU A 296 -13.24 0.71 17.01
N ILE A 297 -12.02 0.20 16.94
CA ILE A 297 -11.47 -0.82 17.84
C ILE A 297 -10.90 -0.14 19.09
N GLU A 298 -11.71 -0.06 20.14
CA GLU A 298 -11.34 0.59 21.40
C GLU A 298 -10.10 -0.03 22.07
N SER A 299 -9.95 -1.36 22.01
CA SER A 299 -8.80 -2.06 22.61
C SER A 299 -7.45 -1.68 22.00
N GLU A 300 -7.46 -1.08 20.82
CA GLU A 300 -6.27 -0.65 20.08
C GLU A 300 -6.09 0.89 20.12
N ASN A 301 -6.98 1.60 20.83
CA ASN A 301 -7.11 3.05 20.74
C ASN A 301 -7.24 3.55 19.29
N GLU A 302 -7.97 2.79 18.46
CA GLU A 302 -8.23 3.16 17.06
C GLU A 302 -9.07 4.45 17.03
N LYS A 303 -8.62 5.41 16.23
CA LYS A 303 -9.38 6.62 15.90
C LYS A 303 -9.47 6.79 14.41
N MET A 304 -10.44 7.57 13.96
CA MET A 304 -10.60 7.95 12.56
C MET A 304 -10.21 9.42 12.39
N ILE A 305 -9.29 9.68 11.48
CA ILE A 305 -8.94 11.04 11.05
C ILE A 305 -9.70 11.28 9.75
N ALA A 306 -10.53 12.30 9.71
CA ALA A 306 -11.36 12.66 8.58
C ALA A 306 -11.01 14.08 8.13
N THR A 307 -10.69 14.25 6.85
CA THR A 307 -10.35 15.55 6.23
C THR A 307 -11.39 15.87 5.15
N LEU A 308 -12.04 17.01 5.31
CA LEU A 308 -13.07 17.59 4.48
C LEU A 308 -12.46 18.61 3.51
N TYR A 309 -12.86 18.52 2.26
CA TYR A 309 -12.41 19.37 1.17
C TYR A 309 -13.59 20.13 0.61
N TYR A 310 -13.42 21.44 0.41
CA TYR A 310 -14.43 22.35 -0.09
C TYR A 310 -14.09 22.83 -1.50
N GLU A 311 -15.11 22.95 -2.35
CA GLU A 311 -14.96 23.49 -3.69
C GLU A 311 -14.93 25.03 -3.68
N PHE A 312 -13.74 25.62 -3.80
CA PHE A 312 -13.59 27.09 -3.81
C PHE A 312 -13.82 27.71 -5.20
N THR A 313 -13.49 26.97 -6.26
CA THR A 313 -13.79 27.30 -7.65
C THR A 313 -14.19 26.02 -8.38
N SER A 314 -14.92 26.11 -9.50
CA SER A 314 -15.46 24.93 -10.17
C SER A 314 -14.39 23.87 -10.45
N ASN A 315 -14.62 22.66 -9.93
CA ASN A 315 -13.74 21.49 -9.92
C ASN A 315 -12.39 21.67 -9.21
N ASN A 316 -12.24 22.67 -8.36
CA ASN A 316 -11.04 22.93 -7.58
C ASN A 316 -11.33 22.86 -6.08
N TYR A 317 -10.76 21.85 -5.43
CA TYR A 317 -11.00 21.52 -4.04
C TYR A 317 -9.73 21.77 -3.22
N ASP A 318 -9.91 22.37 -2.05
CA ASP A 318 -8.85 22.51 -1.05
C ASP A 318 -9.43 22.14 0.33
N VAL A 319 -8.57 21.94 1.33
CA VAL A 319 -9.00 21.60 2.69
C VAL A 319 -9.91 22.72 3.22
N ALA A 320 -11.08 22.34 3.71
CA ALA A 320 -12.02 23.30 4.28
C ALA A 320 -11.41 23.97 5.52
N GLU A 321 -11.88 25.18 5.87
CA GLU A 321 -11.46 25.82 7.13
C GLU A 321 -11.84 24.94 8.32
N ASN A 322 -10.88 24.61 9.18
CA ASN A 322 -11.04 23.59 10.25
C ASN A 322 -11.56 22.24 9.70
N GLY A 323 -11.20 21.92 8.46
CA GLY A 323 -11.68 20.78 7.70
C GLY A 323 -11.15 19.43 8.17
N GLN A 324 -10.48 19.32 9.31
CA GLN A 324 -10.01 18.03 9.82
C GLN A 324 -10.58 17.74 11.19
N GLU A 325 -11.14 16.54 11.36
CA GLU A 325 -11.66 16.06 12.63
C GLU A 325 -11.00 14.75 13.06
N GLU A 326 -10.67 14.69 14.34
CA GLU A 326 -10.27 13.47 15.03
C GLU A 326 -11.52 12.84 15.69
N ILE A 327 -11.86 11.65 15.25
CA ILE A 327 -13.07 10.93 15.63
C ILE A 327 -12.69 9.73 16.47
N THR A 328 -13.01 9.80 17.76
CA THR A 328 -12.71 8.77 18.76
C THR A 328 -13.92 7.90 19.11
N SER A 329 -15.11 8.27 18.65
CA SER A 329 -16.33 7.52 18.88
C SER A 329 -17.31 7.68 17.72
N LEU A 330 -18.03 6.60 17.43
CA LEU A 330 -19.09 6.55 16.44
C LEU A 330 -20.40 6.16 17.13
N ILE A 331 -21.52 6.64 16.58
CA ILE A 331 -22.87 6.34 17.08
C ILE A 331 -23.32 5.00 16.50
N ASP A 332 -23.64 4.03 17.35
CA ASP A 332 -24.17 2.72 16.94
C ASP A 332 -25.65 2.83 16.50
N ASN A 333 -25.90 2.56 15.21
CA ASN A 333 -27.24 2.62 14.62
C ASN A 333 -28.09 1.37 14.88
N LYS A 334 -27.59 0.38 15.65
CA LYS A 334 -28.27 -0.88 16.01
C LYS A 334 -28.64 -1.77 14.81
N ASN A 335 -27.95 -1.60 13.70
CA ASN A 335 -28.13 -2.38 12.46
C ASN A 335 -26.79 -2.87 11.87
N GLY A 336 -25.72 -2.87 12.67
CA GLY A 336 -24.37 -3.22 12.22
C GLY A 336 -23.62 -2.09 11.52
N THR A 337 -24.14 -0.86 11.54
CA THR A 337 -23.47 0.34 11.02
C THR A 337 -23.29 1.39 12.11
N TYR A 338 -22.37 2.32 11.87
CA TYR A 338 -21.97 3.33 12.83
C TYR A 338 -21.88 4.69 12.16
N SER A 339 -22.35 5.75 12.82
CA SER A 339 -22.46 7.08 12.22
C SER A 339 -21.64 8.13 12.96
N TYR A 340 -21.24 9.16 12.23
CA TYR A 340 -20.66 10.38 12.78
C TYR A 340 -21.26 11.61 12.10
N THR A 341 -21.60 12.62 12.88
CA THR A 341 -22.06 13.92 12.37
C THR A 341 -20.94 14.92 12.54
N TRP A 342 -20.57 15.56 11.43
CA TRP A 342 -19.56 16.62 11.40
C TRP A 342 -19.93 17.74 12.38
N LYS A 343 -18.98 18.17 13.22
CA LYS A 343 -19.26 19.11 14.31
C LYS A 343 -19.15 20.56 13.89
N GLY A 344 -18.32 20.86 12.88
CA GLY A 344 -18.21 22.19 12.31
C GLY A 344 -19.49 22.62 11.60
N GLY A 345 -19.90 23.87 11.79
CA GLY A 345 -20.88 24.49 10.92
C GLY A 345 -20.27 24.68 9.54
N LEU A 346 -20.98 24.26 8.49
CA LEU A 346 -20.51 24.30 7.12
C LEU A 346 -21.35 25.30 6.30
N PRO A 347 -20.70 26.15 5.49
CA PRO A 347 -21.42 26.94 4.50
C PRO A 347 -22.08 26.05 3.43
N PRO A 348 -23.03 26.58 2.66
CA PRO A 348 -23.52 25.89 1.47
C PRO A 348 -22.39 25.67 0.45
N GLY A 349 -22.42 24.54 -0.24
CA GLY A 349 -21.50 24.24 -1.34
C GLY A 349 -21.23 22.76 -1.51
N ASN A 350 -20.26 22.45 -2.38
CA ASN A 350 -19.86 21.09 -2.70
C ASN A 350 -18.64 20.66 -1.91
N TYR A 351 -18.69 19.42 -1.44
CA TYR A 351 -17.70 18.84 -0.55
C TYR A 351 -17.27 17.45 -1.00
N LYS A 352 -16.07 17.07 -0.59
CA LYS A 352 -15.57 15.69 -0.63
C LYS A 352 -14.87 15.35 0.67
N LEU A 353 -14.86 14.08 1.03
CA LEU A 353 -14.26 13.58 2.27
C LEU A 353 -13.13 12.58 1.96
N LYS A 354 -11.99 12.71 2.64
CA LYS A 354 -11.01 11.64 2.83
C LYS A 354 -11.00 11.23 4.30
N TYR A 355 -10.80 9.96 4.59
CA TYR A 355 -10.60 9.52 5.96
C TYR A 355 -9.75 8.26 6.02
N GLN A 356 -9.08 8.07 7.15
CA GLN A 356 -8.37 6.84 7.47
C GLN A 356 -8.36 6.63 8.98
N THR A 357 -8.20 5.38 9.42
CA THR A 357 -8.02 5.04 10.81
C THR A 357 -6.55 5.06 11.18
N TYR A 358 -6.30 5.39 12.44
CA TYR A 358 -4.97 5.53 13.01
C TYR A 358 -4.95 4.93 14.41
N ASN A 359 -3.96 4.08 14.66
CA ASN A 359 -3.72 3.45 15.95
C ASN A 359 -2.50 4.14 16.59
N GLY A 360 -2.72 4.98 17.61
CA GLY A 360 -1.62 5.65 18.32
C GLY A 360 -1.98 7.00 18.92
N THR A 361 -0.96 7.68 19.45
CA THR A 361 -1.06 9.05 19.98
C THR A 361 -0.79 10.08 18.86
N GLY A 362 -1.43 11.25 18.91
CA GLY A 362 -1.30 12.31 17.90
C GLY A 362 -2.17 12.12 16.65
N GLY A 363 -2.30 13.13 15.80
CA GLY A 363 -3.11 13.08 14.56
C GLY A 363 -2.27 12.91 13.30
N ILE A 364 -2.92 12.86 12.14
CA ILE A 364 -2.28 12.86 10.82
C ILE A 364 -2.45 14.24 10.20
N SER A 365 -1.35 14.95 9.92
CA SER A 365 -1.40 16.27 9.28
C SER A 365 -2.15 16.21 7.94
N PRO A 366 -2.97 17.20 7.54
CA PRO A 366 -3.59 17.25 6.22
C PRO A 366 -2.59 17.14 5.05
N ASP A 367 -1.35 17.60 5.25
CA ASP A 367 -0.27 17.56 4.25
C ASP A 367 0.58 16.27 4.30
N ASP A 368 0.19 15.30 5.12
CA ASP A 368 0.91 14.03 5.22
C ASP A 368 0.75 13.21 3.93
N SER A 369 1.87 12.69 3.40
CA SER A 369 1.88 11.88 2.17
C SER A 369 0.97 10.65 2.22
N SER A 370 0.58 10.16 3.40
CA SER A 370 -0.41 9.09 3.55
C SER A 370 -1.78 9.44 2.98
N TRP A 371 -2.10 10.73 2.78
CA TRP A 371 -3.34 11.16 2.13
C TRP A 371 -3.31 11.04 0.61
N ASP A 372 -2.14 10.98 -0.03
CA ASP A 372 -2.00 11.04 -1.49
C ASP A 372 -2.70 9.87 -2.17
N ASP A 373 -2.59 8.68 -1.58
CA ASP A 373 -3.25 7.45 -2.07
C ASP A 373 -4.71 7.31 -1.58
N LEU A 374 -5.15 8.24 -0.73
CA LEU A 374 -6.52 8.50 -0.27
C LEU A 374 -7.50 8.69 -1.43
N ARG A 375 -8.53 7.85 -1.60
CA ARG A 375 -9.66 8.21 -2.46
C ARG A 375 -10.64 9.13 -1.74
N PHE A 376 -11.19 10.05 -2.51
CA PHE A 376 -12.30 10.88 -2.05
C PHE A 376 -13.60 10.07 -2.02
N SER A 377 -14.50 10.45 -1.12
CA SER A 377 -15.93 10.14 -1.27
C SER A 377 -16.47 10.70 -2.59
N GLU A 378 -17.67 10.24 -2.95
CA GLU A 378 -18.49 10.96 -3.92
C GLU A 378 -18.71 12.42 -3.47
N ILE A 379 -18.93 13.30 -4.45
CA ILE A 379 -19.27 14.70 -4.18
C ILE A 379 -20.64 14.75 -3.50
N PHE A 380 -20.75 15.55 -2.46
CA PHE A 380 -22.02 15.86 -1.82
C PHE A 380 -22.19 17.36 -1.65
N GLU A 381 -23.45 17.80 -1.65
CA GLU A 381 -23.83 19.20 -1.61
C GLU A 381 -24.55 19.53 -0.30
N ILE A 382 -24.08 20.56 0.40
CA ILE A 382 -24.84 21.23 1.46
C ILE A 382 -25.59 22.38 0.82
N LYS A 383 -26.92 22.31 0.83
CA LYS A 383 -27.77 23.33 0.20
C LYS A 383 -28.10 24.45 1.19
N ALA A 384 -28.26 25.65 0.63
CA ALA A 384 -28.91 26.75 1.30
C ALA A 384 -30.41 26.80 0.90
N PRO A 385 -31.31 27.16 1.81
CA PRO A 385 -32.69 27.49 1.43
C PRO A 385 -32.72 28.75 0.57
N LEU A 386 -33.83 29.02 -0.12
CA LEU A 386 -33.98 30.21 -0.96
C LEU A 386 -33.98 31.50 -0.10
N ASN A 387 -33.55 32.63 -0.67
CA ASN A 387 -33.72 33.93 -0.02
C ASN A 387 -35.18 34.29 0.15
N ILE A 388 -35.54 34.83 1.31
CA ILE A 388 -36.87 35.40 1.50
C ILE A 388 -36.97 36.68 0.69
N ILE A 389 -37.94 36.73 -0.21
CA ILE A 389 -38.28 37.92 -0.99
C ILE A 389 -39.72 38.32 -0.68
N PHE A 390 -39.99 39.61 -0.71
CA PHE A 390 -41.34 40.15 -0.50
C PHE A 390 -41.49 41.51 -1.17
N GLU A 391 -42.75 41.89 -1.40
CA GLU A 391 -43.13 43.24 -1.78
C GLU A 391 -43.93 43.90 -0.67
N ALA A 392 -43.81 45.21 -0.53
CA ALA A 392 -44.61 45.99 0.41
C ALA A 392 -45.12 47.25 -0.27
N GLU A 393 -46.42 47.51 -0.13
CA GLU A 393 -47.07 48.67 -0.71
C GLU A 393 -47.96 49.39 0.30
N ARG A 394 -48.20 50.67 0.02
CA ARG A 394 -49.24 51.45 0.67
C ARG A 394 -50.59 50.96 0.18
N PHE A 395 -51.33 50.26 1.03
CA PHE A 395 -52.63 49.70 0.68
C PHE A 395 -53.78 50.70 0.83
N SER A 396 -53.76 51.53 1.88
CA SER A 396 -54.69 52.66 2.05
C SER A 396 -54.10 53.77 2.93
N ASP A 397 -54.44 55.02 2.63
CA ASP A 397 -54.10 56.19 3.46
C ASP A 397 -55.02 56.31 4.68
N GLU A 398 -54.66 57.21 5.61
CA GLU A 398 -55.58 57.64 6.66
C GLU A 398 -56.77 58.39 6.06
N ASN A 399 -58.00 58.02 6.42
CA ASN A 399 -59.20 58.69 5.89
C ASN A 399 -59.44 60.07 6.54
N CYS A 400 -58.95 60.26 7.78
CA CYS A 400 -59.06 61.50 8.54
C CYS A 400 -57.77 61.79 9.32
N VAL A 401 -57.49 63.06 9.58
CA VAL A 401 -56.33 63.48 10.38
C VAL A 401 -56.36 62.82 11.76
N LYS A 402 -55.29 62.10 12.13
CA LYS A 402 -55.11 61.37 13.40
C LYS A 402 -55.99 60.13 13.59
N SER A 403 -56.67 59.66 12.55
CA SER A 403 -57.50 58.44 12.62
C SER A 403 -56.69 57.16 12.76
N LYS A 404 -55.43 57.13 12.30
CA LYS A 404 -54.55 55.97 12.32
C LYS A 404 -55.16 54.73 11.65
N ASP A 405 -56.00 54.92 10.64
CA ASP A 405 -56.66 53.82 9.91
C ASP A 405 -55.97 53.44 8.59
N GLY A 406 -54.79 54.00 8.32
CA GLY A 406 -53.93 53.61 7.20
C GLY A 406 -53.47 52.15 7.26
N LYS A 407 -53.18 51.58 6.09
CA LYS A 407 -52.83 50.16 5.93
C LYS A 407 -51.63 49.98 5.01
N ILE A 408 -50.79 49.01 5.36
CA ILE A 408 -49.67 48.52 4.55
C ILE A 408 -50.00 47.08 4.15
N ARG A 409 -49.76 46.72 2.89
CA ARG A 409 -49.87 45.33 2.42
C ARG A 409 -48.47 44.80 2.17
N VAL A 410 -48.18 43.64 2.74
CA VAL A 410 -46.96 42.86 2.48
C VAL A 410 -47.40 41.61 1.73
N PHE A 411 -46.89 41.38 0.54
CA PHE A 411 -47.38 40.33 -0.38
C PHE A 411 -46.25 39.74 -1.21
N ASN A 412 -46.57 38.73 -2.03
CA ASN A 412 -45.60 37.96 -2.83
C ASN A 412 -44.45 37.39 -1.98
N VAL A 413 -44.71 37.07 -0.71
CA VAL A 413 -43.68 36.51 0.17
C VAL A 413 -43.35 35.09 -0.28
N SER A 414 -42.08 34.81 -0.51
CA SER A 414 -41.60 33.47 -0.86
C SER A 414 -40.15 33.28 -0.39
N GLY A 415 -39.66 32.04 -0.42
CA GLY A 415 -38.30 31.68 0.04
C GLY A 415 -38.22 31.33 1.53
N GLY A 416 -37.02 31.12 2.04
CA GLY A 416 -36.80 30.54 3.36
C GLY A 416 -37.37 29.12 3.44
N THR A 417 -38.09 28.80 4.52
CA THR A 417 -38.83 27.55 4.66
C THR A 417 -40.11 27.47 3.82
N GLY A 418 -40.59 28.60 3.28
CA GLY A 418 -41.88 28.65 2.57
C GLY A 418 -43.10 28.75 3.49
N GLU A 419 -42.93 28.83 4.82
CA GLU A 419 -44.04 28.86 5.76
C GLU A 419 -43.69 29.59 7.09
N GLY A 420 -44.73 30.02 7.78
CA GLY A 420 -44.70 30.64 9.10
C GLY A 420 -44.10 32.04 9.07
N TYR A 421 -44.43 32.82 8.04
CA TYR A 421 -43.90 34.17 7.90
C TYR A 421 -44.39 35.09 9.02
N GLU A 422 -43.45 35.88 9.53
CA GLU A 422 -43.67 36.92 10.52
C GLU A 422 -43.15 38.25 9.98
N TYR A 423 -43.76 39.36 10.39
CA TYR A 423 -43.26 40.70 10.10
C TYR A 423 -42.92 41.48 11.36
N GLU A 424 -42.00 42.42 11.19
CA GLU A 424 -41.61 43.44 12.15
C GLU A 424 -41.80 44.81 11.49
N LEU A 425 -42.20 45.81 12.28
CA LEU A 425 -42.27 47.21 11.84
C LEU A 425 -41.27 48.07 12.60
N ASN A 426 -40.61 48.98 11.87
CA ASN A 426 -39.79 50.06 12.42
C ASN A 426 -38.69 49.61 13.38
N GLU A 427 -38.02 48.49 13.07
CA GLU A 427 -36.92 47.96 13.89
C GLU A 427 -37.36 47.61 15.33
N SER A 428 -38.64 47.28 15.51
CA SER A 428 -39.17 46.69 16.75
C SER A 428 -38.56 45.31 17.01
N THR A 429 -38.54 44.87 18.27
CA THR A 429 -38.21 43.47 18.63
C THR A 429 -39.42 42.53 18.55
N ASP A 430 -40.62 43.08 18.36
CA ASP A 430 -41.87 42.32 18.35
C ASP A 430 -42.21 41.86 16.93
N TRP A 431 -42.27 40.54 16.77
CA TRP A 431 -42.61 39.89 15.51
C TRP A 431 -44.04 39.39 15.54
N THR A 432 -44.80 39.72 14.50
CA THR A 432 -46.22 39.34 14.35
C THR A 432 -46.36 38.35 13.20
N SER A 433 -47.02 37.22 13.44
CA SER A 433 -47.34 36.25 12.37
C SER A 433 -48.24 36.89 11.31
N PHE A 434 -48.01 36.53 10.04
CA PHE A 434 -48.88 36.91 8.93
C PHE A 434 -50.31 36.43 9.18
N ASP A 435 -50.44 35.17 9.59
CA ASP A 435 -51.69 34.56 10.01
C ASP A 435 -51.39 33.42 11.01
N PRO A 436 -51.72 33.58 12.32
CA PRO A 436 -51.55 32.52 13.31
C PRO A 436 -52.34 31.24 13.02
N SER A 437 -53.39 31.32 12.19
CA SER A 437 -54.25 30.19 11.82
C SER A 437 -53.88 29.53 10.49
N ASN A 438 -53.11 30.21 9.64
CA ASN A 438 -52.63 29.70 8.36
C ASN A 438 -51.12 29.91 8.20
N ILE A 439 -50.33 28.89 8.54
CA ILE A 439 -48.87 28.93 8.44
C ILE A 439 -48.37 29.14 6.99
N LYS A 440 -49.19 28.89 5.97
CA LYS A 440 -48.81 29.10 4.56
C LYS A 440 -49.20 30.48 4.02
N ALA A 441 -49.72 31.37 4.86
CA ALA A 441 -50.04 32.74 4.44
C ALA A 441 -48.78 33.45 3.95
N ASN A 442 -48.80 33.92 2.71
CA ASN A 442 -47.72 34.64 2.03
C ASN A 442 -48.05 36.12 1.80
N GLU A 443 -49.10 36.60 2.45
CA GLU A 443 -49.58 37.97 2.40
C GLU A 443 -50.18 38.38 3.74
N VAL A 444 -50.00 39.65 4.14
CA VAL A 444 -50.66 40.25 5.30
C VAL A 444 -51.01 41.72 5.06
N ILE A 445 -52.17 42.15 5.57
CA ILE A 445 -52.57 43.56 5.61
C ILE A 445 -52.40 44.07 7.05
N ILE A 446 -51.49 45.03 7.21
CA ILE A 446 -51.12 45.61 8.50
C ILE A 446 -51.87 46.93 8.68
N GLY A 447 -52.94 46.93 9.47
CA GLY A 447 -53.75 48.11 9.77
C GLY A 447 -53.28 48.91 10.98
N GLY A 448 -53.99 50.00 11.28
CA GLY A 448 -53.74 50.82 12.46
C GLY A 448 -52.57 51.80 12.31
N ARG A 449 -52.23 52.19 11.07
CA ARG A 449 -51.04 53.00 10.77
C ARG A 449 -51.42 54.46 10.56
N GLY A 450 -50.61 55.35 11.16
CA GLY A 450 -50.74 56.78 10.93
C GLY A 450 -49.84 57.27 9.81
N LYS A 451 -49.92 58.56 9.47
CA LYS A 451 -48.97 59.16 8.53
C LYS A 451 -47.51 58.97 8.99
N GLY A 452 -46.68 58.39 8.13
CA GLY A 452 -45.25 58.24 8.38
C GLY A 452 -44.56 57.30 7.40
N THR A 453 -43.24 57.15 7.57
CA THR A 453 -42.44 56.16 6.86
C THR A 453 -42.34 54.90 7.73
N TYR A 454 -42.58 53.74 7.13
CA TYR A 454 -42.51 52.46 7.81
C TYR A 454 -41.40 51.59 7.20
N LYS A 455 -40.58 50.99 8.05
CA LYS A 455 -39.66 49.93 7.65
C LYS A 455 -40.31 48.58 7.95
N VAL A 456 -40.38 47.70 6.96
CA VAL A 456 -40.91 46.34 7.12
C VAL A 456 -39.74 45.37 7.05
N LYS A 457 -39.67 44.43 7.99
CA LYS A 457 -38.84 43.23 7.87
C LYS A 457 -39.73 42.00 7.87
N VAL A 458 -39.33 40.97 7.14
CA VAL A 458 -40.03 39.68 7.06
C VAL A 458 -39.04 38.58 7.42
N ARG A 459 -39.50 37.58 8.18
CA ARG A 459 -38.77 36.35 8.47
C ARG A 459 -39.68 35.14 8.40
N ASP A 460 -39.10 33.94 8.30
CA ASP A 460 -39.85 32.67 8.25
C ASP A 460 -39.94 31.96 9.62
N SER A 461 -40.50 30.74 9.62
CA SER A 461 -40.61 29.87 10.79
C SER A 461 -39.26 29.50 11.43
N LYS A 462 -38.18 29.42 10.64
CA LYS A 462 -36.80 29.19 11.12
C LYS A 462 -36.09 30.47 11.55
N LYS A 463 -36.78 31.62 11.50
CA LYS A 463 -36.26 32.95 11.85
C LYS A 463 -35.19 33.45 10.87
N CYS A 464 -35.20 32.94 9.63
CA CYS A 464 -34.40 33.48 8.54
C CYS A 464 -35.04 34.77 8.06
N MET A 465 -34.27 35.84 7.90
CA MET A 465 -34.78 37.14 7.45
C MET A 465 -34.62 37.31 5.94
N ALA A 466 -35.49 38.11 5.34
CA ALA A 466 -35.23 38.70 4.03
C ALA A 466 -33.96 39.56 4.12
N LYS A 467 -33.01 39.33 3.21
CA LYS A 467 -31.74 40.05 3.13
C LYS A 467 -31.58 40.68 1.75
#